data_AF-A0A2W6NU98-F1
#
_entry.id   AF-A0A2W6NU98-F1
#
_cell.length_a   1.000
_cell.length_b   1.000
_cell.length_c   1.000
_cell.angle_alpha   90.00
_cell.angle_beta   90.00
_cell.angle_gamma   90.00
#
_symmetry.space_group_name_H-M   'P 1'
#
loop_
_entity.id
_entity.type
_entity.pdbx_description
1 polymer ?
#
loop_
_entity_poly.entity_id
_entity_poly.type
_entity_poly.pdbx_seq_one_letter_code
_entity_poly.pdbx_strand_id
1 'polypeptide(L)'
;HAPQGKLLLVTPRPGTISPWSSKATDIAHNCGLQQVNRLERGVAYYIEAGTLTNEQWQQVTAELHDRMMETVFFALDDAEQLFAHHQPTPVTSVDLLGQGRQALIDANLRLGLALAEDEIDYLQDAFTKLGRNPNDIELYMFAQANSEHSRHKIFNA
;
A
#
# COMPACT_ATOMS: atom_id res chain seq x y z
N HIS A 1 5.07 32.34 20.17
CA HIS A 1 3.65 32.72 19.95
C HIS A 1 2.83 31.45 19.92
N ALA A 2 1.63 31.44 20.52
CA ALA A 2 0.72 30.29 20.35
C ALA A 2 0.27 30.23 18.88
N PRO A 3 0.20 29.03 18.27
CA PRO A 3 -0.25 28.91 16.90
C PRO A 3 -1.70 29.40 16.76
N GLN A 4 -2.01 30.09 15.66
CA GLN A 4 -3.32 30.70 15.37
C GLN A 4 -3.87 30.21 14.04
N GLY A 5 -5.20 30.12 13.93
CA GLY A 5 -5.85 29.60 12.73
C GLY A 5 -6.17 28.11 12.80
N LYS A 6 -6.70 27.57 11.69
CA LYS A 6 -7.11 26.17 11.60
C LYS A 6 -5.89 25.27 11.38
N LEU A 7 -5.77 24.21 12.18
CA LEU A 7 -4.76 23.18 12.00
C LEU A 7 -5.10 22.29 10.80
N LEU A 8 -4.12 22.10 9.92
CA LEU A 8 -4.05 21.00 8.96
C LEU A 8 -2.72 20.29 9.18
N LEU A 9 -2.76 19.06 9.67
CA LEU A 9 -1.57 18.25 9.89
C LEU A 9 -1.34 17.35 8.68
N VAL A 10 -0.28 17.60 7.93
CA VAL A 10 0.12 16.77 6.80
C VAL A 10 1.10 15.70 7.27
N THR A 11 0.82 14.44 6.95
CA THR A 11 1.66 13.29 7.32
C THR A 11 1.77 12.32 6.15
N PRO A 12 2.71 11.36 6.18
CA PRO A 12 2.62 10.19 5.29
C PRO A 12 1.25 9.51 5.41
N ARG A 13 0.81 8.83 4.34
CA ARG A 13 -0.45 8.07 4.38
C ARG A 13 -0.35 6.91 5.39
N PRO A 14 -1.40 6.62 6.17
CA PRO A 14 -1.46 5.41 7.00
C PRO A 14 -1.16 4.14 6.17
N GLY A 15 -0.41 3.22 6.75
CA GLY A 15 0.10 2.03 6.04
C GLY A 15 1.41 2.26 5.28
N THR A 16 1.94 3.49 5.25
CA THR A 16 3.29 3.78 4.73
C THR A 16 4.24 4.16 5.87
N ILE A 17 5.54 4.01 5.62
CA ILE A 17 6.61 4.45 6.53
C ILE A 17 7.55 5.34 5.73
N SER A 18 7.76 6.58 6.18
CA SER A 18 8.62 7.50 5.45
C SER A 18 10.10 7.11 5.55
N PRO A 19 10.95 7.44 4.56
CA PRO A 19 12.40 7.28 4.70
C PRO A 19 12.99 8.10 5.87
N TRP A 20 12.32 9.18 6.26
CA TRP A 20 12.67 9.95 7.44
C TRP A 20 12.46 9.13 8.71
N SER A 21 11.32 8.43 8.82
CA SER A 21 10.98 7.56 9.95
C SER A 21 12.05 6.50 10.18
N SER A 22 12.47 5.80 9.12
CA SER A 22 13.52 4.78 9.24
C SER A 22 14.82 5.35 9.81
N LYS A 23 15.33 6.45 9.22
CA LYS A 23 16.59 7.06 9.67
C LYS A 23 16.49 7.67 11.07
N ALA A 24 15.37 8.31 11.40
CA ALA A 24 15.16 8.91 12.71
C ALA A 24 15.10 7.85 13.81
N THR A 25 14.42 6.73 13.52
CA THR A 25 14.34 5.59 14.44
C THR A 25 15.72 4.95 14.64
N ASP A 26 16.49 4.76 13.57
CA ASP A 26 17.88 4.26 13.66
C ASP A 26 18.77 5.18 14.52
N ILE A 27 18.66 6.50 14.34
CA ILE A 27 19.39 7.48 15.16
C ILE A 27 18.99 7.33 16.64
N ALA A 28 17.71 7.18 16.95
CA ALA A 28 17.24 6.99 18.33
C ALA A 28 17.85 5.73 18.95
N HIS A 29 17.86 4.61 18.21
CA HIS A 29 18.47 3.35 18.67
C HIS A 29 19.98 3.46 18.85
N ASN A 30 20.69 4.12 17.93
CA ASN A 30 22.13 4.37 18.02
C ASN A 30 22.49 5.27 19.21
N CYS A 31 21.58 6.14 19.64
CA CYS A 31 21.71 6.93 20.86
C CYS A 31 21.29 6.16 22.14
N GLY A 32 20.99 4.86 22.05
CA GLY A 32 20.63 4.01 23.18
C GLY A 32 19.15 4.02 23.56
N LEU A 33 18.28 4.67 22.78
CA LEU A 33 16.84 4.81 23.09
C LEU A 33 16.02 3.64 22.53
N GLN A 34 16.25 2.43 23.07
CA GLN A 34 15.62 1.20 22.61
C GLN A 34 14.09 1.18 22.84
N GLN A 35 13.55 2.03 23.71
CA GLN A 35 12.11 2.18 23.94
C GLN A 35 11.37 2.83 22.76
N VAL A 36 12.08 3.43 21.80
CA VAL A 36 11.47 4.07 20.63
C VAL A 36 11.17 3.00 19.58
N ASN A 37 9.90 2.61 19.43
CA ASN A 37 9.52 1.64 18.40
C ASN A 37 9.62 2.21 16.98
N ARG A 38 9.14 3.45 16.80
CA ARG A 38 9.20 4.19 15.54
C ARG A 38 8.99 5.68 15.77
N LEU A 39 9.73 6.51 15.05
CA LEU A 39 9.49 7.95 14.95
C LEU A 39 8.89 8.28 13.60
N GLU A 40 7.93 9.21 13.55
CA GLU A 40 7.42 9.77 12.29
C GLU A 40 7.36 11.30 12.37
N ARG A 41 7.32 11.95 11.21
CA ARG A 41 7.25 13.40 11.11
C ARG A 41 6.05 13.83 10.26
N GLY A 42 5.36 14.85 10.74
CA GLY A 42 4.36 15.59 9.98
C GLY A 42 4.68 17.09 9.92
N VAL A 43 3.90 17.82 9.14
CA VAL A 43 3.94 19.28 9.03
C VAL A 43 2.59 19.83 9.49
N ALA A 44 2.60 20.58 10.59
CA ALA A 44 1.42 21.27 11.08
C ALA A 44 1.30 22.64 10.41
N TYR A 45 0.37 22.79 9.49
CA TYR A 45 -0.01 24.08 8.92
C TYR A 45 -1.08 24.72 9.79
N TYR A 46 -0.91 26.00 10.06
CA TYR A 46 -1.87 26.83 10.77
C TYR A 46 -2.34 27.93 9.83
N ILE A 47 -3.61 27.86 9.44
CA ILE A 47 -4.16 28.68 8.36
C ILE A 47 -5.15 29.67 8.92
N GLU A 48 -4.78 30.94 8.84
CA GLU A 48 -5.67 32.07 9.09
C GLU A 48 -6.31 32.50 7.77
N ALA A 49 -7.62 32.34 7.68
CA ALA A 49 -8.40 32.77 6.54
C ALA A 49 -9.73 33.35 7.03
N GLY A 50 -10.40 34.12 6.17
CA GLY A 50 -11.81 34.47 6.39
C GLY A 50 -12.71 33.23 6.33
N THR A 51 -14.02 33.44 6.24
CA THR A 51 -14.96 32.32 6.08
C THR A 51 -14.75 31.63 4.74
N LEU A 52 -14.15 30.43 4.78
CA LEU A 52 -14.02 29.54 3.64
C LEU A 52 -15.15 28.49 3.65
N THR A 53 -15.68 28.16 2.47
CA THR A 53 -16.59 27.02 2.33
C THR A 53 -15.84 25.69 2.47
N ASN A 54 -16.56 24.58 2.57
CA ASN A 54 -15.96 23.26 2.64
C ASN A 54 -15.18 22.92 1.36
N GLU A 55 -15.68 23.31 0.19
CA GLU A 55 -15.01 23.12 -1.10
C GLU A 55 -13.70 23.92 -1.16
N GLN A 56 -13.69 25.15 -0.64
CA GLN A 56 -12.48 25.95 -0.55
C GLN A 56 -11.46 25.34 0.41
N TRP A 57 -11.91 24.79 1.55
CA TRP A 57 -11.01 24.04 2.44
C TRP A 57 -10.42 22.80 1.77
N GLN A 58 -11.19 22.10 0.93
CA GLN A 58 -10.66 20.97 0.16
C GLN A 58 -9.56 21.41 -0.83
N GLN A 59 -9.76 22.55 -1.51
CA GLN A 59 -8.73 23.13 -2.37
C GLN A 59 -7.47 23.49 -1.58
N VAL A 60 -7.62 24.14 -0.43
CA VAL A 60 -6.49 24.45 0.46
C VAL A 60 -5.77 23.18 0.88
N THR A 61 -6.48 22.12 1.30
CA THR A 61 -5.84 20.86 1.68
C THR A 61 -5.09 20.22 0.50
N ALA A 62 -5.62 20.30 -0.72
CA ALA A 62 -5.02 19.71 -1.91
C ALA A 62 -3.70 20.39 -2.31
N GLU A 63 -3.55 21.69 -2.04
CA GLU A 63 -2.31 22.43 -2.30
C GLU A 63 -1.20 22.11 -1.29
N LEU A 64 -1.54 21.55 -0.12
CA LEU A 64 -0.62 21.39 1.01
C LEU A 64 -0.02 19.99 1.14
N HIS A 65 -0.49 19.00 0.35
CA HIS A 65 0.00 17.64 0.44
C HIS A 65 0.10 16.98 -0.94
N ASP A 66 1.02 16.03 -1.08
CA ASP A 66 1.02 15.10 -2.21
C ASP A 66 0.01 13.96 -1.97
N ARG A 67 -1.09 13.96 -2.72
CA ARG A 67 -2.14 12.91 -2.62
C ARG A 67 -1.63 11.48 -2.80
N MET A 68 -0.48 11.27 -3.44
CA MET A 68 0.11 9.94 -3.67
C MET A 68 0.91 9.43 -2.48
N MET A 69 1.39 10.32 -1.60
CA MET A 69 2.30 9.97 -0.50
C MET A 69 1.79 10.38 0.88
N GLU A 70 0.95 11.40 0.94
CA GLU A 70 0.55 12.08 2.17
C GLU A 70 -0.97 12.08 2.37
N THR A 71 -1.38 12.40 3.60
CA THR A 71 -2.77 12.67 3.97
C THR A 71 -2.84 13.87 4.90
N VAL A 72 -4.05 14.40 5.10
CA VAL A 72 -4.29 15.56 5.97
C VAL A 72 -5.21 15.16 7.11
N PHE A 73 -4.73 15.38 8.33
CA PHE A 73 -5.49 15.27 9.56
C PHE A 73 -5.88 16.64 10.12
N PHE A 74 -6.91 16.66 10.96
CA PHE A 74 -7.45 17.89 11.55
C PHE A 74 -7.15 18.00 13.05
N ALA A 75 -6.68 16.93 13.69
CA ALA A 75 -6.11 16.92 15.03
C ALA A 75 -4.72 16.28 15.05
N LEU A 76 -3.90 16.62 16.05
CA LEU A 76 -2.59 15.98 16.22
C LEU A 76 -2.73 14.51 16.62
N ASP A 77 -3.72 14.18 17.44
CA ASP A 77 -3.96 12.82 17.94
C ASP A 77 -4.34 11.84 16.83
N ASP A 78 -4.86 12.33 15.70
CA ASP A 78 -5.14 11.50 14.52
C ASP A 78 -3.86 10.83 13.96
N ALA A 79 -2.67 11.37 14.26
CA ALA A 79 -1.39 10.78 13.89
C ALA A 79 -1.14 9.40 14.53
N GLU A 80 -1.90 9.01 15.57
CA GLU A 80 -1.87 7.64 16.11
C GLU A 80 -2.17 6.58 15.04
N GLN A 81 -2.98 6.92 14.03
CA GLN A 81 -3.31 6.04 12.91
C GLN A 81 -2.07 5.62 12.10
N LEU A 82 -1.01 6.43 12.12
CA LEU A 82 0.26 6.09 11.48
C LEU A 82 0.94 4.89 12.13
N PHE A 83 0.60 4.56 13.39
CA PHE A 83 1.23 3.52 14.22
C PHE A 83 0.32 2.31 14.50
N ALA A 84 -0.79 2.18 13.77
CA ALA A 84 -1.70 1.05 13.92
C ALA A 84 -1.00 -0.30 13.68
N HIS A 85 -1.09 -1.19 14.66
CA HIS A 85 -0.64 -2.58 14.53
C HIS A 85 -1.73 -3.43 13.90
N HIS A 86 -1.37 -4.19 12.87
CA HIS A 86 -2.27 -5.09 12.17
C HIS A 86 -1.81 -6.53 12.38
N GLN A 87 -2.77 -7.45 12.47
CA GLN A 87 -2.46 -8.88 12.51
C GLN A 87 -2.06 -9.36 11.11
N PRO A 88 -1.14 -10.33 11.00
CA PRO A 88 -0.81 -10.95 9.73
C PRO A 88 -2.07 -11.52 9.04
N THR A 89 -2.30 -11.12 7.78
CA THR A 89 -3.39 -11.67 6.96
C THR A 89 -3.06 -13.10 6.53
N PRO A 90 -3.99 -14.07 6.65
CA PRO A 90 -3.75 -15.43 6.19
C PRO A 90 -3.63 -15.52 4.67
N VAL A 91 -2.94 -16.56 4.19
CA VAL A 91 -2.86 -16.90 2.76
C VAL A 91 -4.25 -17.23 2.21
N THR A 92 -4.51 -16.84 0.97
CA THR A 92 -5.77 -17.19 0.28
C THR A 92 -5.53 -18.25 -0.78
N SER A 93 -6.26 -19.36 -0.69
CA SER A 93 -6.30 -20.38 -1.75
C SER A 93 -7.27 -19.96 -2.86
N VAL A 94 -6.86 -20.15 -4.12
CA VAL A 94 -7.72 -19.98 -5.31
C VAL A 94 -8.30 -21.32 -5.70
N ASP A 95 -9.63 -21.44 -5.73
CA ASP A 95 -10.33 -22.72 -5.79
C ASP A 95 -10.45 -23.32 -7.20
N LEU A 96 -9.30 -23.69 -7.77
CA LEU A 96 -9.20 -24.34 -9.08
C LEU A 96 -9.88 -25.72 -9.10
N LEU A 97 -9.72 -26.52 -8.05
CA LEU A 97 -10.28 -27.88 -7.99
C LEU A 97 -11.81 -27.87 -7.87
N GLY A 98 -12.38 -26.86 -7.19
CA GLY A 98 -13.83 -26.70 -7.04
C GLY A 98 -14.51 -25.96 -8.18
N GLN A 99 -13.84 -24.96 -8.78
CA GLN A 99 -14.46 -24.03 -9.74
C GLN A 99 -13.83 -24.10 -11.14
N GLY A 100 -12.82 -24.94 -11.34
CA GLY A 100 -12.10 -25.08 -12.59
C GLY A 100 -11.41 -23.79 -13.01
N ARG A 101 -11.22 -23.63 -14.33
CA ARG A 101 -10.56 -22.47 -14.94
C ARG A 101 -11.10 -21.13 -14.43
N GLN A 102 -12.39 -21.04 -14.13
CA GLN A 102 -13.02 -19.77 -13.74
C GLN A 102 -12.37 -19.17 -12.50
N ALA A 103 -11.93 -19.99 -11.52
CA ALA A 103 -11.21 -19.48 -10.35
C ALA A 103 -9.91 -18.76 -10.71
N LEU A 104 -9.20 -19.20 -11.75
CA LEU A 104 -7.98 -18.54 -12.23
C LEU A 104 -8.31 -17.24 -12.98
N ILE A 105 -9.39 -17.20 -13.75
CA ILE A 105 -9.86 -15.98 -14.42
C ILE A 105 -10.26 -14.92 -13.39
N ASP A 106 -11.02 -15.31 -12.37
CA ASP A 106 -11.46 -14.41 -11.31
C ASP A 106 -10.27 -13.92 -10.47
N ALA A 107 -9.31 -14.80 -10.18
CA ALA A 107 -8.07 -14.42 -9.51
C ALA A 107 -7.22 -13.48 -10.36
N ASN A 108 -7.11 -13.71 -11.67
CA ASN A 108 -6.39 -12.85 -12.60
C ASN A 108 -6.92 -11.41 -12.56
N LEU A 109 -8.24 -11.25 -12.58
CA LEU A 109 -8.88 -9.93 -12.50
C LEU A 109 -8.73 -9.30 -11.11
N ARG A 110 -9.07 -10.05 -10.06
CA ARG A 110 -9.07 -9.54 -8.67
C ARG A 110 -7.69 -9.13 -8.18
N LEU A 111 -6.65 -9.87 -8.58
CA LEU A 111 -5.26 -9.63 -8.19
C LEU A 111 -4.49 -8.81 -9.24
N GLY A 112 -5.09 -8.50 -10.40
CA GLY A 112 -4.43 -7.75 -11.46
C GLY A 112 -3.18 -8.46 -12.01
N LEU A 113 -3.25 -9.77 -12.23
CA LEU A 113 -2.08 -10.59 -12.61
C LEU A 113 -1.68 -10.40 -14.08
N ALA A 114 -2.58 -9.88 -14.92
CA ALA A 114 -2.37 -9.64 -16.35
C ALA A 114 -1.86 -10.89 -17.12
N LEU A 115 -2.36 -12.07 -16.75
CA LEU A 115 -2.01 -13.33 -17.39
C LEU A 115 -2.65 -13.44 -18.77
N ALA A 116 -1.89 -13.92 -19.75
CA ALA A 116 -2.40 -14.34 -21.04
C ALA A 116 -3.14 -15.70 -20.96
N GLU A 117 -3.95 -16.02 -21.97
CA GLU A 117 -4.74 -17.26 -21.97
C GLU A 117 -3.88 -18.52 -21.87
N ASP A 118 -2.73 -18.55 -22.54
CA ASP A 118 -1.76 -19.66 -22.48
C ASP A 118 -1.07 -19.78 -21.12
N GLU A 119 -0.90 -18.67 -20.40
CA GLU A 119 -0.38 -18.65 -19.03
C GLU A 119 -1.43 -19.17 -18.03
N ILE A 120 -2.71 -18.88 -18.25
CA ILE A 120 -3.82 -19.45 -17.49
C ILE A 120 -3.92 -20.96 -17.75
N ASP A 121 -3.81 -21.39 -19.01
CA ASP A 121 -3.76 -22.82 -19.39
C ASP A 121 -2.62 -23.53 -18.65
N TYR A 122 -1.41 -22.95 -18.70
CA TYR A 122 -0.24 -23.50 -18.04
C TYR A 122 -0.44 -23.69 -16.53
N LEU A 123 -1.00 -22.68 -15.85
CA LEU A 123 -1.27 -22.73 -14.41
C LEU A 123 -2.35 -23.77 -14.08
N GLN A 124 -3.42 -23.82 -14.88
CA GLN A 124 -4.48 -24.81 -14.74
C GLN A 124 -3.90 -26.23 -14.81
N ASP A 125 -3.10 -26.52 -15.82
CA ASP A 125 -2.48 -27.84 -15.99
C ASP A 125 -1.51 -28.17 -14.86
N ALA A 126 -0.68 -27.21 -14.46
CA ALA A 126 0.31 -27.39 -13.39
C ALA A 126 -0.36 -27.75 -12.05
N PHE A 127 -1.37 -26.98 -11.63
CA PHE A 127 -2.03 -27.19 -10.35
C PHE A 127 -3.01 -28.38 -10.37
N THR A 128 -3.61 -28.68 -11.52
CA THR A 128 -4.36 -29.93 -11.72
C THR A 128 -3.45 -31.13 -11.55
N LYS A 129 -2.25 -31.12 -12.14
CA LYS A 129 -1.26 -32.18 -12.01
C LYS A 129 -0.73 -32.33 -10.59
N LEU A 130 -0.58 -31.22 -9.86
CA LEU A 130 -0.21 -31.23 -8.44
C LEU A 130 -1.33 -31.70 -7.52
N GLY A 131 -2.58 -31.79 -8.00
CA GLY A 131 -3.73 -32.23 -7.22
C GLY A 131 -4.07 -31.31 -6.05
N ARG A 132 -3.75 -30.01 -6.16
CA ARG A 132 -4.03 -29.01 -5.12
C ARG A 132 -4.37 -27.65 -5.72
N ASN A 133 -5.07 -26.84 -4.95
CA ASN A 133 -5.32 -25.45 -5.30
C ASN A 133 -4.03 -24.60 -5.23
N PRO A 134 -3.85 -23.63 -6.13
CA PRO A 134 -2.84 -22.59 -5.99
C PRO A 134 -3.18 -21.61 -4.87
N ASN A 135 -2.15 -21.14 -4.17
CA ASN A 135 -2.26 -19.97 -3.31
C ASN A 135 -2.10 -18.67 -4.11
N ASP A 136 -2.73 -17.60 -3.63
CA ASP A 136 -2.62 -16.24 -4.19
C ASP A 136 -1.16 -15.80 -4.42
N ILE A 137 -0.28 -16.06 -3.46
CA ILE A 137 1.15 -15.73 -3.55
C ILE A 137 1.87 -16.51 -4.66
N GLU A 138 1.48 -17.76 -4.93
CA GLU A 138 2.07 -18.57 -5.99
C GLU A 138 1.71 -18.01 -7.37
N LEU A 139 0.45 -17.58 -7.53
CA LEU A 139 -0.02 -16.94 -8.77
C LEU A 139 0.62 -15.57 -8.98
N TYR A 140 0.74 -14.75 -7.92
CA TYR A 140 1.42 -13.46 -7.99
C TYR A 140 2.89 -13.61 -8.38
N MET A 141 3.60 -14.54 -7.74
CA MET A 141 5.01 -14.82 -8.07
C MET A 141 5.15 -15.22 -9.54
N PHE A 142 4.29 -16.12 -10.02
CA PHE A 142 4.30 -16.53 -11.42
C PHE A 142 4.04 -15.35 -12.36
N ALA A 143 3.03 -14.52 -12.08
CA ALA A 143 2.69 -13.37 -12.91
C ALA A 143 3.85 -12.36 -13.01
N GLN A 144 4.48 -12.02 -11.89
CA GLN A 144 5.60 -11.08 -11.87
C GLN A 144 6.81 -11.60 -12.66
N ALA A 145 7.12 -12.90 -12.53
CA ALA A 145 8.22 -13.54 -13.24
C ALA A 145 7.97 -13.65 -14.75
N ASN A 146 6.70 -13.78 -15.16
CA ASN A 146 6.30 -13.96 -16.56
C ASN A 146 5.78 -12.68 -17.23
N SER A 147 5.79 -11.55 -16.53
CA SER A 147 5.51 -10.24 -17.14
C SER A 147 6.51 -9.92 -18.26
N GLU A 148 6.11 -9.09 -19.23
CA GLU A 148 7.01 -8.64 -20.30
C GLU A 148 8.26 -7.95 -19.75
N HIS A 149 8.10 -7.16 -18.69
CA HIS A 149 9.19 -6.47 -18.01
C HIS A 149 10.26 -7.44 -17.49
N SER A 150 9.87 -8.62 -17.00
CA SER A 150 10.80 -9.59 -16.42
C SER A 150 11.34 -10.57 -17.47
N ARG A 151 10.49 -10.99 -18.42
CA ARG A 151 10.78 -12.09 -19.34
C ARG A 151 11.27 -11.62 -20.71
N HIS A 152 11.14 -10.33 -21.02
CA HIS A 152 11.52 -9.73 -22.30
C HIS A 152 11.01 -10.55 -23.49
N LYS A 153 9.72 -10.91 -23.50
CA LYS A 153 9.15 -11.81 -24.52
C LYS A 153 9.30 -11.20 -25.91
N ILE A 154 9.16 -9.88 -26.03
CA ILE A 154 9.34 -9.16 -27.31
C ILE A 154 10.76 -9.32 -27.86
N PHE A 155 11.78 -9.29 -27.00
CA PHE A 155 13.18 -9.41 -27.42
C PHE A 155 13.59 -10.84 -27.81
N ASN A 156 12.81 -11.85 -27.40
CA ASN A 156 13.08 -13.27 -27.65
C ASN A 156 12.10 -13.91 -28.66
N ALA A 157 11.21 -13.12 -29.26
CA ALA A 157 10.22 -13.55 -30.24
C ALA A 157 10.81 -13.77 -31.64
#